data_AF-A0A956MUU2-F1
#
_entry.id   AF-A0A956MUU2-F1
#
_cell.length_a   1.000
_cell.length_b   1.000
_cell.length_c   1.000
_cell.angle_alpha   90.00
_cell.angle_beta   90.00
_cell.angle_gamma   90.00
#
_symmetry.space_group_name_H-M   'P 1'
#
loop_
_entity.id
_entity.type
_entity.pdbx_description
1 polymer ?
#
loop_
_entity_poly.entity_id
_entity_poly.type
_entity_poly.pdbx_seq_one_letter_code
_entity_poly.pdbx_strand_id
1 'polypeptide(L)'
;FNRAVERRENNSHYLESYEEFKQMLDDQGGFFYVHWCGSRDCEDRLQAETKATIRAIPMNNPKEKGQCLLCGGNSEERVVIAKAY
;
A
#
# COMPACT_ATOMS: atom_id res chain seq x y z
N PHE A 1 21.17 -4.75 13.94
CA PHE A 1 19.81 -4.27 14.26
C PHE A 1 19.49 -2.98 13.50
N ASN A 2 20.25 -1.90 13.69
CA ASN A 2 19.98 -0.59 13.06
C ASN A 2 19.86 -0.61 11.52
N ARG A 3 20.74 -1.32 10.83
CA ARG A 3 20.71 -1.43 9.35
C ARG A 3 19.42 -2.05 8.80
N ALA A 4 18.78 -2.96 9.53
CA ALA A 4 17.54 -3.59 9.10
C ALA A 4 16.33 -2.65 9.29
N VAL A 5 16.37 -1.82 10.34
CA VAL A 5 15.35 -0.80 10.61
C VAL A 5 15.42 0.31 9.57
N GLU A 6 16.61 0.85 9.32
CA GLU A 6 16.84 1.88 8.29
C GLU A 6 16.43 1.39 6.90
N ARG A 7 16.73 0.13 6.56
CA ARG A 7 16.33 -0.44 5.27
C ARG A 7 14.81 -0.61 5.14
N ARG A 8 14.09 -0.85 6.25
CA ARG A 8 12.63 -0.92 6.24
C ARG A 8 12.01 0.47 6.10
N GLU A 9 12.54 1.45 6.83
CA GLU A 9 12.08 2.85 6.77
C GLU A 9 12.32 3.45 5.39
N ASN A 10 13.52 3.25 4.81
CA ASN A 10 13.85 3.75 3.47
C ASN A 10 13.07 3.08 2.33
N ASN A 11 12.52 1.88 2.56
CA ASN A 11 11.68 1.17 1.58
C ASN A 11 10.19 1.21 1.96
N SER A 12 9.80 2.16 2.82
CA SER A 12 8.40 2.43 3.17
C SER A 12 7.95 3.70 2.46
N HIS A 13 6.94 3.60 1.60
CA HIS A 13 6.45 4.70 0.78
C HIS A 13 4.98 4.97 1.08
N TYR A 14 4.60 6.24 1.22
CA TYR A 14 3.23 6.66 1.47
C TYR A 14 2.70 7.29 0.20
N LEU A 15 1.70 6.65 -0.41
CA LEU A 15 1.22 7.04 -1.74
C LEU A 15 -0.29 7.28 -1.74
N GLU A 16 -0.69 8.23 -2.58
CA GLU A 16 -2.09 8.64 -2.78
C GLU A 16 -2.53 8.50 -4.24
N SER A 17 -1.56 8.37 -5.17
CA SER A 17 -1.82 8.16 -6.60
C SER A 17 -1.59 6.70 -7.00
N TYR A 18 -2.57 6.13 -7.71
CA TYR A 18 -2.43 4.77 -8.25
C TYR A 18 -1.36 4.67 -9.33
N GLU A 19 -1.15 5.73 -10.11
CA GLU A 19 -0.11 5.75 -11.14
C GLU A 19 1.28 5.73 -10.52
N GLU A 20 1.50 6.55 -9.50
CA GLU A 20 2.76 6.59 -8.74
C GLU A 20 3.01 5.25 -8.05
N PHE A 21 1.97 4.64 -7.45
CA PHE A 21 2.05 3.30 -6.88
C PHE A 21 2.53 2.27 -7.90
N LYS A 22 1.97 2.25 -9.11
CA LYS A 22 2.39 1.30 -10.15
C LYS A 22 3.85 1.51 -10.58
N GLN A 23 4.26 2.76 -10.77
CA GLN A 23 5.65 3.09 -11.13
C GLN A 23 6.62 2.62 -10.05
N MET A 24 6.37 2.98 -8.78
CA MET A 24 7.27 2.61 -7.69
C MET A 24 7.29 1.10 -7.39
N LEU A 25 6.15 0.42 -7.56
CA LEU A 25 6.04 -1.02 -7.37
C LEU A 25 6.94 -1.80 -8.34
N ASP A 26 7.06 -1.33 -9.59
CA ASP A 26 7.90 -1.98 -10.60
C ASP A 26 9.37 -1.56 -10.49
N ASP A 27 9.67 -0.32 -10.10
CA ASP A 27 11.04 0.20 -10.04
C ASP A 27 11.81 -0.20 -8.77
N GLN A 28 11.20 -0.04 -7.58
CA GLN A 28 11.91 -0.11 -6.30
C GLN A 28 11.44 -1.28 -5.42
N GLY A 29 10.19 -1.73 -5.59
CA GLY A 29 9.55 -2.65 -4.65
C GLY A 29 9.52 -2.07 -3.23
N GLY A 30 9.12 -2.87 -2.23
CA GLY A 30 9.06 -2.44 -0.83
C GLY A 30 7.66 -2.44 -0.24
N PHE A 31 7.47 -1.62 0.80
CA PHE A 31 6.21 -1.48 1.53
C PHE A 31 5.50 -0.19 1.14
N PHE A 32 4.29 -0.32 0.63
CA PHE A 32 3.48 0.81 0.18
C PHE A 32 2.30 1.01 1.13
N TYR A 33 2.26 2.15 1.81
CA TYR A 33 1.19 2.57 2.70
C TYR A 33 0.18 3.40 1.92
N VAL A 34 -0.98 2.81 1.63
CA VAL A 34 -2.01 3.44 0.81
C VAL A 34 -3.39 3.27 1.43
N HIS A 35 -4.30 4.17 1.10
CA HIS A 35 -5.69 4.06 1.52
C HIS A 35 -6.42 2.96 0.75
N TRP A 36 -7.22 2.16 1.47
CA TRP A 36 -8.00 1.07 0.93
C TRP A 36 -9.40 1.05 1.55
N CYS A 37 -10.41 0.87 0.71
CA CYS A 37 -11.83 0.92 1.10
C CYS A 37 -12.34 -0.35 1.81
N GLY A 38 -11.53 -1.40 1.95
CA GLY A 38 -11.97 -2.69 2.51
C GLY A 38 -12.69 -3.61 1.53
N SER A 39 -12.89 -3.18 0.27
CA SER A 39 -13.58 -4.01 -0.73
C SER A 39 -12.66 -5.06 -1.34
N ARG A 40 -13.18 -6.29 -1.43
CA ARG A 40 -12.52 -7.41 -2.12
C ARG A 40 -12.36 -7.15 -3.61
N ASP A 41 -13.31 -6.46 -4.26
CA ASP A 41 -13.20 -6.14 -5.69
C ASP A 41 -11.97 -5.26 -5.98
N CYS A 42 -11.65 -4.35 -5.04
CA CYS A 42 -10.45 -3.53 -5.12
C CYS A 42 -9.19 -4.38 -4.92
N GLU A 43 -9.19 -5.32 -3.97
CA GLU A 43 -8.06 -6.22 -3.77
C GLU A 43 -7.81 -7.13 -5.00
N ASP A 44 -8.86 -7.70 -5.57
CA ASP A 44 -8.77 -8.55 -6.77
C ASP A 44 -8.24 -7.75 -7.96
N ARG A 45 -8.70 -6.50 -8.13
CA ARG A 45 -8.21 -5.59 -9.17
C ARG A 45 -6.74 -5.23 -8.96
N LEU A 46 -6.33 -4.94 -7.72
CA LEU A 46 -4.92 -4.69 -7.38
C LEU A 46 -4.04 -5.86 -7.79
N GLN A 47 -4.44 -7.07 -7.41
CA GLN A 47 -3.69 -8.28 -7.69
C GLN A 47 -3.64 -8.58 -9.19
N ALA A 48 -4.74 -8.40 -9.91
CA ALA A 48 -4.80 -8.59 -11.35
C ALA A 48 -3.92 -7.59 -12.12
N GLU A 49 -3.93 -6.31 -11.75
CA GLU A 49 -3.19 -5.27 -12.45
C GLU A 49 -1.69 -5.26 -12.09
N THR A 50 -1.35 -5.54 -10.83
CA THR A 50 -0.01 -5.25 -10.29
C THR A 50 0.69 -6.45 -9.66
N LYS A 51 -0.04 -7.56 -9.46
CA LYS A 51 0.40 -8.74 -8.69
C LYS A 51 0.77 -8.44 -7.23
N ALA A 52 0.42 -7.27 -6.72
CA ALA A 52 0.59 -6.91 -5.33
C ALA A 52 -0.64 -7.31 -4.50
N THR A 53 -0.42 -7.60 -3.23
CA THR A 53 -1.46 -7.99 -2.27
C THR A 53 -1.33 -7.17 -0.99
N ILE A 54 -2.44 -7.01 -0.28
CA ILE A 54 -2.44 -6.39 1.05
C ILE A 54 -1.75 -7.34 2.03
N ARG A 55 -0.70 -6.87 2.69
CA ARG A 55 0.13 -7.68 3.60
C ARG A 55 -0.30 -7.57 5.05
N ALA A 56 -0.64 -6.36 5.47
CA ALA A 56 -1.01 -6.08 6.85
C ALA A 56 -1.77 -4.76 6.94
N ILE A 57 -2.65 -4.69 7.96
CA ILE A 57 -3.24 -3.45 8.45
C ILE A 57 -2.49 -3.10 9.75
N PRO A 58 -1.69 -2.01 9.79
CA PRO A 58 -0.89 -1.70 10.97
C PRO A 58 -1.79 -1.34 12.17
N MET A 59 -1.66 -2.05 13.29
CA MET A 59 -2.53 -1.82 14.47
C MET A 59 -2.36 -0.44 15.12
N ASN A 60 -1.20 0.21 14.96
CA ASN A 60 -0.90 1.54 15.50
C ASN A 60 -0.85 2.61 14.40
N ASN A 61 -1.58 2.42 13.30
CA ASN A 61 -1.64 3.44 12.25
C ASN A 61 -2.46 4.66 12.73
N PRO A 62 -2.04 5.90 12.44
CA PRO A 62 -2.95 7.04 12.52
C PRO A 62 -4.25 6.75 11.75
N LYS A 63 -5.39 6.99 12.40
CA LYS A 63 -6.71 6.96 11.76
C LYS A 63 -6.85 8.21 10.89
N GLU A 64 -6.38 8.09 9.67
CA GLU A 64 -6.43 9.13 8.65
C GLU A 64 -7.55 8.81 7.68
N LYS A 65 -8.50 9.76 7.54
CA LYS A 65 -9.51 9.66 6.50
C LYS A 65 -8.88 9.98 5.16
N GLY A 66 -9.04 9.08 4.22
CA GLY A 66 -8.55 9.27 2.86
C GLY A 66 -9.45 8.58 1.83
N GLN A 67 -8.96 8.57 0.61
CA GLN A 67 -9.65 7.94 -0.51
C GLN A 67 -8.90 6.69 -0.94
N CYS A 68 -9.65 5.62 -1.18
CA CYS A 68 -9.09 4.37 -1.67
C CYS A 68 -8.35 4.61 -2.99
N LEU A 69 -7.11 4.13 -3.05
CA LEU A 69 -6.22 4.27 -4.19
C LEU A 69 -6.85 3.79 -5.51
N LEU A 70 -7.75 2.80 -5.47
CA LEU A 70 -8.27 2.12 -6.66
C LEU A 70 -9.63 2.61 -7.13
N CYS A 71 -10.53 2.94 -6.19
CA CYS A 71 -11.92 3.29 -6.50
C CYS A 71 -12.32 4.68 -6.01
N GLY A 72 -11.46 5.39 -5.28
CA GLY A 72 -11.78 6.69 -4.67
C GLY A 72 -12.78 6.64 -3.52
N GLY A 73 -13.22 5.44 -3.10
CA GLY A 73 -14.13 5.25 -1.96
C GLY A 73 -13.51 5.66 -0.62
N ASN A 74 -14.32 5.78 0.42
CA ASN A 74 -13.84 6.19 1.74
C ASN A 74 -12.90 5.15 2.36
N SER A 75 -11.82 5.61 2.97
CA SER A 75 -10.83 4.82 3.72
C SER A 75 -10.60 5.45 5.09
N GLU A 76 -10.58 4.65 6.16
CA GLU A 76 -10.38 5.16 7.53
C GLU A 76 -8.93 5.07 8.01
N GLU A 77 -8.13 4.24 7.34
CA GLU A 77 -6.72 4.03 7.63
C GLU A 77 -5.96 3.61 6.37
N ARG A 78 -4.62 3.58 6.44
CA ARG A 78 -3.77 3.05 5.38
C ARG A 78 -3.42 1.59 5.63
N VAL A 79 -3.30 0.81 4.55
CA VAL A 79 -2.85 -0.58 4.58
C VAL A 79 -1.49 -0.72 3.90
N VAL A 80 -0.76 -1.77 4.27
CA VAL A 80 0.53 -2.08 3.67
C VAL A 80 0.33 -3.02 2.49
N ILE A 81 0.73 -2.58 1.32
CA ILE A 81 0.75 -3.36 0.08
C ILE A 81 2.19 -3.69 -0.27
N ALA A 82 2.43 -4.93 -0.73
CA ALA A 82 3.71 -5.33 -1.30
C ALA A 82 3.50 -6.41 -2.37
N LYS A 83 4.39 -6.45 -3.36
CA LYS A 83 4.44 -7.51 -4.39
C LYS A 83 4.73 -8.87 -3.73
N ALA A 84 4.04 -9.92 -4.16
CA ALA A 84 4.41 -11.29 -3.80
C ALA A 84 5.41 -11.83 -4.82
N TYR A 85 6.49 -12.42 -4.32
CA TYR A 85 7.51 -13.11 -5.11
C TYR A 85 6.96 -14.41 -5.68
#